data_AF-A0A1I7WY82-F1
#
_entry.id   AF-A0A1I7WY82-F1
#
_cell.length_a   1.000
_cell.length_b   1.000
_cell.length_c   1.000
_cell.angle_alpha   90.00
_cell.angle_beta   90.00
_cell.angle_gamma   90.00
#
_symmetry.space_group_name_H-M   'P 1'
#
loop_
_entity.id
_entity.type
_entity.pdbx_description
1 polymer ?
#
loop_
_entity_poly.entity_id
_entity_poly.type
_entity_poly.pdbx_seq_one_letter_code
_entity_poly.pdbx_strand_id
1 'polypeptide(L)'
;MILRQRSESCRIFLMLLGILYALILLNAIFLSGPKKKYIYGRVRLAIDDVKPATRSMNITIVIVIGKDTNINEYSFALNTVKCYSLIHNYTLQIVRDNEYKEICPQKDIMFRRHCIVAEILEETDWRQNIL
;
A
#
# COMPACT_ATOMS: atom_id res chain seq x y z
N MET A 1 -9.70 -35.08 52.45
CA MET A 1 -9.50 -35.18 50.99
C MET A 1 -9.75 -33.87 50.21
N ILE A 2 -10.30 -32.81 50.83
CA ILE A 2 -10.68 -31.56 50.14
C ILE A 2 -9.50 -30.57 49.95
N LEU A 3 -8.49 -30.60 50.84
CA LEU A 3 -7.33 -29.68 50.77
C LEU A 3 -6.37 -29.99 49.61
N ARG A 4 -6.28 -31.25 49.17
CA ARG A 4 -5.45 -31.66 48.02
C ARG A 4 -6.08 -31.24 46.69
N GLN A 5 -7.41 -31.24 46.60
CA GLN A 5 -8.16 -30.87 45.40
C GLN A 5 -8.13 -29.34 45.14
N ARG A 6 -8.05 -28.52 46.20
CA ARG A 6 -7.88 -27.06 46.10
C ARG A 6 -6.47 -26.63 45.66
N SER A 7 -5.44 -27.42 46.03
CA SER A 7 -4.05 -27.17 45.65
C SER A 7 -3.82 -27.41 44.15
N GLU A 8 -4.32 -28.54 43.61
CA GLU A 8 -4.16 -28.82 42.17
C GLU A 8 -4.95 -27.82 41.30
N SER A 9 -6.13 -27.38 41.73
CA SER A 9 -6.87 -26.32 41.02
C SER A 9 -6.13 -24.98 41.01
N CYS A 10 -5.44 -24.61 42.08
CA CYS A 10 -4.62 -23.41 42.13
C CYS A 10 -3.41 -23.52 41.19
N ARG A 11 -2.77 -24.70 41.14
CA ARG A 11 -1.64 -24.98 40.23
C ARG A 11 -2.06 -24.90 38.77
N ILE A 12 -3.23 -25.44 38.42
CA ILE A 12 -3.78 -25.36 37.06
C ILE A 12 -4.08 -23.91 36.69
N PHE A 13 -4.67 -23.14 37.59
CA PHE A 13 -4.99 -21.73 37.33
C PHE A 13 -3.74 -20.87 37.10
N LEU A 14 -2.69 -21.09 37.89
CA LEU A 14 -1.40 -20.40 37.71
C LEU A 14 -0.74 -20.75 36.37
N MET A 15 -0.82 -22.02 35.94
CA MET A 15 -0.31 -22.44 34.62
C MET A 15 -1.08 -21.76 33.48
N LEU A 16 -2.41 -21.66 33.58
CA LEU A 16 -3.24 -21.00 32.56
C LEU A 16 -2.95 -19.49 32.46
N LEU A 17 -2.77 -18.80 33.59
CA LEU A 17 -2.38 -17.40 33.60
C LEU A 17 -1.00 -17.18 32.97
N GLY A 18 -0.05 -18.08 33.25
CA GLY A 18 1.29 -18.05 32.63
C GLY A 18 1.24 -18.25 31.11
N ILE A 19 0.43 -19.21 30.63
CA ILE A 19 0.24 -19.44 29.19
C ILE A 19 -0.43 -18.23 28.52
N LEU A 20 -1.48 -17.66 29.13
CA LEU A 20 -2.16 -16.48 28.60
C LEU A 20 -1.20 -15.28 28.50
N TYR A 21 -0.39 -15.06 29.54
CA TYR A 21 0.61 -14.00 29.54
C TYR A 21 1.68 -14.22 28.46
N ALA A 22 2.16 -15.45 28.28
CA ALA A 22 3.10 -15.79 27.21
C ALA A 22 2.52 -15.55 25.81
N LEU A 23 1.24 -15.87 25.59
CA LEU A 23 0.54 -15.58 24.33
C LEU A 23 0.39 -14.07 24.08
N ILE A 24 0.14 -13.28 25.12
CA ILE A 24 0.08 -11.81 25.01
C ILE A 24 1.45 -11.25 24.64
N LEU A 25 2.53 -11.73 25.28
CA LEU A 25 3.90 -11.30 24.97
C LEU A 25 4.31 -11.69 23.54
N LEU A 26 3.98 -12.90 23.08
CA LEU A 26 4.26 -13.34 21.71
C LEU A 26 3.59 -12.44 20.67
N ASN A 27 2.33 -12.05 20.88
CA ASN A 27 1.62 -11.12 19.99
C ASN A 27 2.23 -9.71 20.02
N ALA A 28 2.64 -9.22 21.20
CA ALA A 28 3.29 -7.91 21.32
C ALA A 28 4.63 -7.85 20.58
N ILE A 29 5.43 -8.91 20.64
CA ILE A 29 6.69 -9.05 19.90
C ILE A 29 6.42 -9.12 18.38
N PHE A 30 5.41 -9.87 17.95
CA PHE A 30 5.09 -10.01 16.52
C PHE A 30 4.55 -8.71 15.90
N LEU A 31 3.78 -7.91 16.66
CA LEU A 31 3.28 -6.60 16.23
C LEU A 31 4.36 -5.51 16.19
N SER A 32 5.45 -5.70 16.93
CA SER A 32 6.63 -4.83 16.86
C SER A 32 7.59 -5.31 15.78
N GLY A 33 7.10 -5.36 14.54
CA GLY A 33 7.92 -5.60 13.36
C GLY A 33 9.08 -4.59 13.27
N PRO A 34 10.27 -4.99 12.78
CA PRO A 34 11.44 -4.14 12.79
C PRO A 34 11.19 -2.86 11.98
N LYS A 35 11.37 -1.69 12.61
CA LYS A 35 11.36 -0.40 11.90
C LYS A 35 12.54 -0.36 10.94
N LYS A 36 12.30 -0.63 9.65
CA LYS A 36 13.33 -0.54 8.61
C LYS A 36 13.72 0.92 8.39
N LYS A 37 14.97 1.25 8.70
CA LYS A 37 15.55 2.58 8.44
C LYS A 37 16.14 2.58 7.03
N TYR A 38 15.44 3.19 6.08
CA TYR A 38 15.93 3.33 4.70
C TYR A 38 16.99 4.44 4.64
N ILE A 39 18.22 4.08 4.26
CA ILE A 39 19.32 5.02 3.97
C ILE A 39 19.27 5.31 2.47
N TYR A 40 18.89 6.54 2.09
CA TYR A 40 19.01 7.00 0.71
C TYR A 40 20.48 7.31 0.39
N GLY A 41 21.15 6.38 -0.29
CA GLY A 41 22.41 6.66 -0.97
C GLY A 41 22.15 7.52 -2.21
N ARG A 42 22.88 8.62 -2.38
CA ARG A 42 22.83 9.45 -3.59
C ARG A 42 23.61 8.74 -4.71
N VAL A 43 22.94 7.87 -5.47
CA VAL A 43 23.53 7.27 -6.68
C VAL A 43 23.68 8.38 -7.72
N ARG A 44 24.93 8.77 -8.04
CA ARG A 44 25.22 9.60 -9.21
C ARG A 44 25.19 8.69 -10.43
N LEU A 45 24.04 8.60 -11.10
CA LEU A 45 23.99 8.00 -12.43
C LEU A 45 24.71 8.95 -13.38
N ALA A 46 25.81 8.49 -13.97
CA ALA A 46 26.38 9.14 -15.16
C ALA A 46 25.33 8.95 -16.26
N ILE A 47 24.57 10.01 -16.56
CA ILE A 47 23.67 10.02 -17.71
C ILE A 47 24.54 10.33 -18.92
N ASP A 48 25.12 9.28 -19.49
CA ASP A 48 25.70 9.36 -20.83
C ASP A 48 24.55 9.54 -21.82
N ASP A 49 24.46 10.75 -22.39
CA ASP A 49 23.73 11.16 -23.60
C ASP A 49 22.63 10.21 -24.12
N VAL A 50 21.55 10.05 -23.34
CA VAL A 50 20.31 9.44 -23.85
C VAL A 50 19.68 10.44 -24.80
N LYS A 51 19.81 10.20 -26.11
CA LYS A 51 19.06 10.96 -27.12
C LYS A 51 17.56 10.91 -26.75
N PRO A 52 16.91 12.06 -26.52
CA PRO A 52 15.50 12.06 -26.19
C PRO A 52 14.73 11.49 -27.38
N ALA A 53 13.95 10.45 -27.16
CA ALA A 53 13.05 9.92 -28.17
C ALA A 53 12.09 11.05 -28.57
N THR A 54 12.20 11.51 -29.82
CA THR A 54 11.51 12.68 -30.39
C THR A 54 10.04 12.40 -30.71
N ARG A 55 9.35 11.67 -29.83
CA ARG A 55 7.89 11.51 -29.88
C ARG A 55 7.35 11.98 -28.53
N SER A 56 6.74 13.17 -28.52
CA SER A 56 6.00 13.67 -27.37
C SER A 56 4.79 12.75 -27.16
N MET A 57 4.88 11.85 -26.18
CA MET A 57 3.76 11.01 -25.75
C MET A 57 3.09 11.67 -24.55
N ASN A 58 1.77 11.86 -24.59
CA ASN A 58 0.99 12.51 -23.53
C ASN A 58 0.72 11.57 -22.34
N ILE A 59 1.78 11.11 -21.66
CA ILE A 59 1.67 10.07 -20.64
C ILE A 59 1.00 10.61 -19.38
N THR A 60 -0.02 9.90 -18.92
CA THR A 60 -0.67 10.12 -17.62
C THR A 60 -0.43 8.92 -16.71
N ILE A 61 0.06 9.16 -15.51
CA ILE A 61 0.25 8.17 -14.45
C ILE A 61 -0.96 8.23 -13.51
N VAL A 62 -1.62 7.09 -13.30
CA VAL A 62 -2.78 6.98 -12.42
C VAL A 62 -2.44 6.14 -11.19
N ILE A 63 -2.75 6.65 -10.00
CA ILE A 63 -2.63 5.93 -8.72
C ILE A 63 -4.01 5.83 -8.07
N VAL A 64 -4.47 4.61 -7.82
CA VAL A 64 -5.76 4.35 -7.17
C VAL A 64 -5.54 3.95 -5.71
N ILE A 65 -6.07 4.75 -4.79
CA ILE A 65 -5.94 4.56 -3.34
C ILE A 65 -7.25 3.98 -2.78
N GLY A 66 -7.14 2.98 -1.92
CA GLY A 66 -8.31 2.40 -1.24
C GLY A 66 -8.93 3.40 -0.26
N LYS A 67 -10.26 3.37 -0.11
CA LYS A 67 -11.02 4.25 0.79
C LYS A 67 -10.40 4.38 2.19
N ASP A 68 -10.10 3.24 2.79
CA ASP A 68 -9.63 3.16 4.19
C ASP A 68 -8.09 3.21 4.28
N THR A 69 -7.39 3.49 3.17
CA THR A 69 -5.94 3.63 3.15
C THR A 69 -5.51 5.03 3.59
N ASN A 70 -4.61 5.09 4.57
CA ASN A 70 -3.96 6.33 4.97
C ASN A 70 -2.87 6.71 3.97
N ILE A 71 -3.08 7.79 3.23
CA ILE A 71 -2.16 8.25 2.18
C ILE A 71 -0.74 8.55 2.71
N ASN A 72 -0.62 8.94 3.98
CA ASN A 72 0.66 9.31 4.59
C ASN A 72 1.62 8.12 4.72
N GLU A 73 1.08 6.90 4.86
CA GLU A 73 1.87 5.66 4.90
C GLU A 73 2.61 5.42 3.58
N TYR A 74 2.12 6.00 2.48
CA TYR A 74 2.68 5.88 1.13
C TYR A 74 3.38 7.16 0.66
N SER A 75 3.57 8.14 1.54
CA SER A 75 4.18 9.46 1.21
C SER A 75 5.48 9.34 0.44
N PHE A 76 6.35 8.40 0.80
CA PHE A 76 7.60 8.13 0.09
C PHE A 76 7.34 7.73 -1.37
N ALA A 77 6.51 6.70 -1.59
CA ALA A 77 6.23 6.18 -2.93
C ALA A 77 5.54 7.26 -3.79
N LEU A 78 4.58 7.99 -3.21
CA LEU A 78 3.89 9.08 -3.88
C LEU A 78 4.84 10.22 -4.25
N ASN A 79 5.76 10.59 -3.37
CA ASN A 79 6.78 11.61 -3.65
C ASN A 79 7.74 11.17 -4.75
N THR A 80 8.15 9.89 -4.76
CA THR A 80 8.99 9.35 -5.83
C THR A 80 8.30 9.46 -7.19
N VAL A 81 7.04 9.01 -7.28
CA VAL A 81 6.27 9.06 -8.53
C VAL A 81 5.97 10.51 -8.94
N LYS A 82 5.69 11.39 -7.99
CA LYS A 82 5.51 12.84 -8.24
C LYS A 82 6.78 13.47 -8.82
N CYS A 83 7.94 13.20 -8.24
CA CYS A 83 9.19 13.71 -8.79
C CYS A 83 9.47 13.15 -10.19
N TYR A 84 9.21 11.86 -10.40
CA TYR A 84 9.35 11.23 -11.71
C TYR A 84 8.42 11.87 -12.76
N SER A 85 7.14 12.08 -12.41
CA SER A 85 6.17 12.71 -13.31
C SER A 85 6.55 14.14 -13.66
N LEU A 86 7.09 14.91 -12.71
CA LEU A 86 7.58 16.27 -12.96
C LEU A 86 8.79 16.31 -13.90
N ILE A 87 9.76 15.41 -13.72
CA ILE A 87 10.97 15.35 -14.57
C ILE A 87 10.60 15.05 -16.03
N HIS A 88 9.61 14.19 -16.25
CA HIS A 88 9.20 13.76 -17.59
C HIS A 88 7.99 14.52 -18.13
N ASN A 89 7.48 15.53 -17.41
CA ASN A 89 6.27 16.27 -17.76
C ASN A 89 5.05 15.35 -18.01
N TYR A 90 4.88 14.35 -17.15
CA TYR A 90 3.71 13.47 -17.13
C TYR A 90 2.65 14.01 -16.18
N THR A 91 1.38 13.85 -16.57
CA THR A 91 0.25 14.13 -15.68
C THR A 91 0.21 13.05 -14.61
N LEU A 92 0.06 13.44 -13.33
CA LEU A 92 -0.12 12.49 -12.22
C LEU A 92 -1.53 12.66 -11.64
N GLN A 93 -2.35 11.62 -11.72
CA GLN A 93 -3.70 11.58 -11.18
C GLN A 93 -3.77 10.58 -10.03
N ILE A 94 -4.21 11.04 -8.86
CA ILE A 94 -4.40 10.20 -7.67
C ILE A 94 -5.89 10.21 -7.36
N VAL A 95 -6.52 9.05 -7.39
CA VAL A 95 -7.97 8.88 -7.20
C VAL A 95 -8.26 7.94 -6.05
N ARG A 96 -9.45 8.06 -5.44
CA ARG A 96 -9.90 7.13 -4.40
C ARG A 96 -10.94 6.17 -4.95
N ASP A 97 -10.82 4.92 -4.56
CA ASP A 97 -11.64 3.85 -5.11
C ASP A 97 -13.15 3.97 -4.78
N ASN A 98 -13.50 4.68 -3.71
CA ASN A 98 -14.87 4.93 -3.31
C ASN A 98 -15.58 5.96 -4.19
N GLU A 99 -14.84 6.82 -4.90
CA GLU A 99 -15.40 7.81 -5.84
C GLU A 99 -16.02 7.13 -7.06
N TYR A 100 -15.56 5.91 -7.38
CA TYR A 100 -16.00 5.14 -8.54
C TYR A 100 -16.90 3.97 -8.16
N LYS A 101 -17.39 3.89 -6.92
CA LYS A 101 -18.09 2.69 -6.42
C LYS A 101 -19.37 2.34 -7.16
N GLU A 102 -20.09 3.35 -7.67
CA GLU A 102 -21.33 3.17 -8.43
C GLU A 102 -21.05 2.61 -9.83
N ILE A 103 -19.93 2.99 -10.45
CA ILE A 103 -19.54 2.58 -11.81
C ILE A 103 -18.74 1.27 -11.76
N CYS A 104 -17.89 1.11 -10.74
CA CYS A 104 -17.01 -0.03 -10.51
C CYS A 104 -17.43 -0.80 -9.24
N PRO A 105 -18.45 -1.69 -9.34
CA PRO A 105 -19.02 -2.41 -8.20
C PRO A 105 -18.19 -3.63 -7.76
N GLN A 106 -17.03 -3.90 -8.40
CA GLN A 106 -16.21 -5.07 -8.11
C GLN A 106 -15.82 -5.09 -6.63
N LYS A 107 -16.02 -6.20 -5.93
CA LYS A 107 -15.74 -6.32 -4.48
C LYS A 107 -14.23 -6.30 -4.20
N ASP A 108 -13.48 -6.99 -5.03
CA ASP A 108 -12.02 -7.10 -4.93
C ASP A 108 -11.35 -5.79 -5.35
N ILE A 109 -10.37 -5.34 -4.57
CA ILE A 109 -9.67 -4.07 -4.80
C ILE A 109 -8.85 -4.08 -6.09
N MET A 110 -8.25 -5.21 -6.48
CA MET A 110 -7.44 -5.28 -7.68
C MET A 110 -8.33 -5.17 -8.92
N PHE A 111 -9.46 -5.88 -8.96
CA PHE A 111 -10.41 -5.74 -10.07
C PHE A 111 -11.04 -4.35 -10.13
N ARG A 112 -11.36 -3.75 -8.98
CA ARG A 112 -11.89 -2.39 -8.92
C ARG A 112 -10.90 -1.37 -9.49
N ARG A 113 -9.60 -1.51 -9.18
CA ARG A 113 -8.54 -0.65 -9.75
C ARG A 113 -8.45 -0.74 -11.27
N HIS A 114 -8.59 -1.93 -11.85
CA HIS A 114 -8.61 -2.10 -13.31
C HIS A 114 -9.82 -1.41 -13.93
N CYS A 115 -11.01 -1.51 -13.31
CA CYS A 115 -12.21 -0.80 -13.76
C CYS A 115 -12.04 0.72 -13.71
N ILE A 116 -11.52 1.26 -12.60
CA ILE A 116 -11.29 2.70 -12.43
C ILE A 116 -10.31 3.23 -13.49
N VAL A 117 -9.22 2.50 -13.74
CA VAL A 117 -8.26 2.88 -14.78
C VAL A 117 -8.90 2.83 -16.17
N ALA A 118 -9.77 1.86 -16.43
CA ALA A 118 -10.51 1.81 -17.69
C ALA A 118 -11.41 3.05 -17.85
N GLU A 119 -12.15 3.45 -16.82
CA GLU A 119 -13.00 4.65 -16.94
C GLU A 119 -12.22 5.95 -17.09
N ILE A 120 -11.12 6.10 -16.38
CA ILE A 120 -10.22 7.25 -16.59
C ILE A 120 -9.69 7.23 -18.02
N LEU A 121 -9.38 6.05 -18.58
CA LEU A 121 -8.93 5.95 -19.96
C LEU A 121 -10.04 6.35 -20.95
N GLU A 122 -11.30 6.00 -20.66
CA GLU A 122 -12.46 6.38 -21.47
C GLU A 122 -12.67 7.90 -21.55
N GLU A 123 -12.39 8.62 -20.45
CA GLU A 123 -12.50 10.09 -20.35
C GLU A 123 -11.34 10.82 -21.05
N THR A 124 -10.27 10.13 -21.41
CA THR A 124 -9.07 10.72 -22.01
C THR A 124 -9.01 10.54 -23.53
N ASP A 125 -8.32 11.47 -24.20
CA ASP A 125 -8.06 11.43 -25.66
C ASP A 125 -7.30 10.17 -26.12
N TRP A 126 -6.73 9.39 -25.19
CA TRP A 126 -6.04 8.13 -25.50
C TRP A 126 -6.93 7.11 -26.20
N ARG A 127 -8.24 7.10 -25.94
CA ARG A 127 -9.20 6.22 -26.62
C ARG A 127 -9.22 6.42 -28.14
N GLN A 128 -9.03 7.65 -28.61
CA GLN A 128 -9.09 8.02 -30.03
C GLN A 128 -7.87 7.54 -30.83
N ASN A 129 -6.80 7.10 -30.16
CA ASN A 129 -5.57 6.60 -30.80
C ASN A 129 -5.49 5.06 -30.83
N ILE A 130 -6.50 4.35 -30.30
CA ILE A 130 -6.57 2.87 -30.24
C ILE A 130 -7.59 2.30 -31.23
N LEU A 131 -8.46 3.14 -31.81
CA LEU A 131 -9.35 2.81 -32.94
C LEU A 131 -8.81 3.43 -34.23
#